data_AF-A0A5S3PVH2-F1
#
_entry.id   AF-A0A5S3PVH2-F1
#
_cell.length_a   1.000
_cell.length_b   1.000
_cell.length_c   1.000
_cell.angle_alpha   90.00
_cell.angle_beta   90.00
_cell.angle_gamma   90.00
#
_symmetry.space_group_name_H-M   'P 1'
#
loop_
_entity.id
_entity.type
_entity.pdbx_description
1 polymer ?
#
loop_
_entity_poly.entity_id
_entity_poly.type
_entity_poly.pdbx_seq_one_letter_code
_entity_poly.pdbx_strand_id
1 'polypeptide(L)'
;MKKTDSEMSHLKKAIPSDGTRFGFVNRLQTGVGELFQKVNTLLYQVADSKPYHLDYKEVEEKYYELGFGDIDEFASSYALGWAMMNDFVNDNVIKQAVYEEVRIHLWQKREQGEIE
;
A
#
# COMPACT_ATOMS: atom_id res chain seq x y z
N MET A 1 51.78 4.70 60.35
CA MET A 1 51.65 4.44 58.91
C MET A 1 50.73 5.49 58.30
N LYS A 2 51.26 6.24 57.33
CA LYS A 2 50.66 7.40 56.65
C LYS A 2 50.31 7.01 55.20
N LYS A 3 49.27 7.66 54.70
CA LYS A 3 48.75 7.70 53.31
C LYS A 3 49.85 8.02 52.28
N THR A 4 49.63 7.62 51.02
CA THR A 4 49.68 8.44 49.76
C THR A 4 49.68 7.50 48.55
N ASP A 5 48.65 7.55 47.70
CA ASP A 5 48.62 8.26 46.41
C ASP A 5 49.18 7.42 45.26
N SER A 6 48.33 6.61 44.61
CA SER A 6 48.68 6.03 43.30
C SER A 6 47.47 5.59 42.47
N GLU A 7 46.31 6.26 42.55
CA GLU A 7 45.18 5.91 41.67
C GLU A 7 44.36 7.12 41.24
N MET A 8 44.99 8.13 40.64
CA MET A 8 44.24 9.14 39.87
C MET A 8 45.10 9.74 38.75
N SER A 9 45.11 9.13 37.56
CA SER A 9 45.65 9.83 36.38
C SER A 9 45.08 9.45 35.00
N HIS A 10 43.97 8.71 34.86
CA HIS A 10 43.45 8.35 33.52
C HIS A 10 41.94 8.46 33.28
N LEU A 11 41.20 9.25 34.07
CA LEU A 11 39.82 9.58 33.71
C LEU A 11 39.79 10.92 32.96
N LYS A 12 39.96 10.86 31.64
CA LYS A 12 39.51 11.93 30.74
C LYS A 12 38.01 12.12 30.98
N LYS A 13 37.61 13.30 31.47
CA LYS A 13 36.20 13.70 31.57
C LYS A 13 35.49 13.44 30.24
N ALA A 14 34.50 12.55 30.24
CA ALA A 14 33.58 12.39 29.13
C ALA A 14 32.77 13.69 29.01
N ILE A 15 32.79 14.29 27.82
CA ILE A 15 31.91 15.42 27.48
C ILE A 15 30.47 14.85 27.48
N PRO A 16 29.50 15.46 28.17
CA PRO A 16 28.11 15.01 28.09
C PRO A 16 27.65 15.16 26.64
N SER A 17 27.16 14.06 26.07
CA SER A 17 26.52 14.06 24.77
C SER A 17 25.10 14.60 24.96
N ASP A 18 24.84 15.85 24.56
CA ASP A 18 23.53 16.51 24.71
C ASP A 18 22.42 15.97 23.78
N GLY A 19 22.56 14.73 23.26
CA GLY A 19 21.50 14.02 22.53
C GLY A 19 20.96 14.68 21.25
N THR A 20 21.50 15.84 20.86
CA THR A 20 20.93 16.75 19.85
C THR A 20 21.77 16.86 18.58
N ARG A 21 22.72 15.93 18.37
CA ARG A 21 23.64 15.95 17.23
C ARG A 21 23.21 15.15 15.99
N PHE A 22 21.91 14.97 15.80
CA PHE A 22 21.40 14.47 14.51
C PHE A 22 20.19 15.29 14.04
N GLY A 23 20.44 16.50 13.53
CA GLY A 23 19.45 17.32 12.81
C GLY A 23 18.97 16.74 11.48
N PHE A 24 19.41 15.52 11.12
CA PHE A 24 19.04 14.82 9.90
C PHE A 24 17.69 14.11 10.00
N VAL A 25 17.23 13.79 11.22
CA VAL A 25 15.98 13.03 11.42
C VAL A 25 14.73 13.89 11.15
N ASN A 26 14.77 15.20 11.44
CA ASN A 26 13.60 16.07 11.25
C ASN A 26 13.40 16.58 9.81
N ARG A 27 14.42 16.60 8.95
CA ARG A 27 14.25 16.98 7.52
C ARG A 27 13.75 15.84 6.63
N LEU A 28 14.03 14.60 7.02
CA LEU A 28 13.54 13.40 6.31
C LEU A 28 12.04 13.22 6.49
N GLN A 29 11.48 13.58 7.65
CA GLN A 29 10.03 13.45 7.90
C GLN A 29 9.17 14.37 7.02
N THR A 30 9.60 15.61 6.76
CA THR A 30 8.84 16.55 5.91
C THR A 30 8.92 16.20 4.42
N GLY A 31 10.12 15.87 3.92
CA GLY A 31 10.30 15.54 2.49
C GLY A 31 9.67 14.20 2.08
N VAL A 32 9.68 13.22 2.99
CA VAL A 32 9.02 11.92 2.75
C VAL A 32 7.50 12.05 2.80
N GLY A 33 6.96 12.87 3.72
CA GLY A 33 5.53 13.15 3.78
C GLY A 33 4.99 13.79 2.50
N GLU A 34 5.70 14.80 1.96
CA GLU A 34 5.35 15.43 0.69
C GLU A 34 5.47 14.47 -0.51
N LEU A 35 6.47 13.57 -0.50
CA LEU A 35 6.63 12.58 -1.55
C LEU A 35 5.51 11.54 -1.52
N PHE A 36 5.12 11.03 -0.34
CA PHE A 36 3.98 10.13 -0.20
C PHE A 36 2.67 10.80 -0.60
N GLN A 37 2.48 12.08 -0.27
CA GLN A 37 1.32 12.85 -0.72
C GLN A 37 1.30 13.01 -2.23
N LYS A 38 2.45 13.27 -2.87
CA LYS A 38 2.56 13.33 -4.33
C LYS A 38 2.30 11.98 -4.98
N VAL A 39 2.83 10.89 -4.43
CA VAL A 39 2.57 9.53 -4.91
C VAL A 39 1.09 9.19 -4.78
N ASN A 40 0.46 9.45 -3.63
CA ASN A 40 -0.97 9.25 -3.45
C ASN A 40 -1.78 10.11 -4.42
N THR A 41 -1.44 11.40 -4.58
CA THR A 41 -2.14 12.30 -5.50
C THR A 41 -2.01 11.83 -6.95
N LEU A 42 -0.82 11.39 -7.36
CA LEU A 42 -0.61 10.80 -8.69
C LEU A 42 -1.37 9.49 -8.85
N LEU A 43 -1.41 8.63 -7.83
CA LEU A 43 -2.20 7.41 -7.85
C LEU A 43 -3.70 7.70 -7.96
N TYR A 44 -4.21 8.71 -7.25
CA TYR A 44 -5.61 9.14 -7.35
C TYR A 44 -5.92 9.80 -8.69
N GLN A 45 -5.03 10.65 -9.22
CA GLN A 45 -5.20 11.27 -10.54
C GLN A 45 -5.11 10.25 -11.68
N VAL A 46 -4.24 9.25 -11.56
CA VAL A 46 -4.16 8.14 -12.51
C VAL A 46 -5.38 7.22 -12.37
N ALA A 47 -5.87 7.00 -11.14
CA ALA A 47 -7.11 6.27 -10.90
C ALA A 47 -8.34 6.97 -11.49
N ASP A 48 -8.42 8.31 -11.45
CA ASP A 48 -9.47 9.10 -12.12
C ASP A 48 -9.35 9.10 -13.65
N SER A 49 -8.18 8.75 -14.20
CA SER A 49 -7.94 8.68 -15.66
C SER A 49 -8.16 7.30 -16.27
N LYS A 50 -8.60 6.32 -15.46
CA LYS A 50 -8.88 4.98 -15.97
C LYS A 50 -9.89 5.09 -17.13
N PRO A 51 -9.63 4.46 -18.29
CA PRO A 51 -10.58 4.45 -19.40
C PRO A 51 -11.81 3.56 -19.11
N TYR A 52 -11.95 3.09 -17.87
CA TYR A 52 -12.96 2.16 -17.41
C TYR A 52 -13.43 2.51 -16.00
N HIS A 53 -14.68 2.15 -15.68
CA HIS A 53 -15.27 2.28 -14.36
C HIS A 53 -15.98 0.97 -14.01
N LEU A 54 -15.76 0.47 -12.79
CA LEU A 54 -16.37 -0.76 -12.29
C LEU A 54 -17.46 -0.42 -11.28
N ASP A 55 -18.66 -0.98 -11.47
CA ASP A 55 -19.69 -0.97 -10.45
C ASP A 55 -19.48 -2.15 -9.51
N TYR A 56 -18.89 -1.88 -8.35
CA TYR A 56 -18.60 -2.93 -7.37
C TYR A 56 -19.86 -3.62 -6.83
N LYS A 57 -21.03 -2.98 -6.87
CA LYS A 57 -22.28 -3.66 -6.48
C LYS A 57 -22.64 -4.74 -7.48
N GLU A 58 -22.52 -4.46 -8.77
CA GLU A 58 -22.72 -5.45 -9.83
C GLU A 58 -21.71 -6.60 -9.72
N VAL A 59 -20.44 -6.28 -9.43
CA VAL A 59 -19.37 -7.28 -9.22
C VAL A 59 -19.75 -8.23 -8.08
N GLU A 60 -20.17 -7.68 -6.94
CA GLU A 60 -20.59 -8.45 -5.78
C GLU A 60 -21.82 -9.30 -6.08
N GLU A 61 -22.88 -8.72 -6.65
CA GLU A 61 -24.11 -9.44 -7.02
C GLU A 61 -23.80 -10.65 -7.91
N LYS A 62 -22.98 -10.48 -8.96
CA LYS A 62 -22.57 -11.59 -9.84
C LYS A 62 -21.72 -12.64 -9.13
N TYR A 63 -20.87 -12.21 -8.19
CA TYR A 63 -20.08 -13.15 -7.39
C TYR A 63 -20.98 -14.01 -6.49
N TYR A 64 -21.98 -13.40 -5.86
CA TYR A 64 -22.97 -14.10 -5.03
C TYR A 64 -23.87 -15.03 -5.85
N GLU A 65 -24.29 -14.63 -7.06
CA GLU A 65 -25.10 -15.46 -7.97
C GLU A 65 -24.42 -16.78 -8.33
N LEU A 66 -23.09 -16.77 -8.45
CA LEU A 66 -22.29 -17.96 -8.73
C LEU A 66 -22.11 -18.88 -7.52
N GLY A 67 -22.61 -18.49 -6.34
CA GLY A 67 -22.70 -19.36 -5.16
C GLY A 67 -21.43 -19.42 -4.32
N PHE A 68 -20.60 -18.37 -4.35
CA PHE A 68 -19.26 -18.30 -3.74
C PHE A 68 -18.27 -19.29 -4.35
N GLY A 69 -17.10 -18.79 -4.73
CA GLY A 69 -16.12 -19.60 -5.47
C GLY A 69 -14.71 -19.04 -5.39
N ASP A 70 -13.83 -19.58 -6.24
CA ASP A 70 -12.49 -19.04 -6.39
C ASP A 70 -12.56 -17.59 -6.91
N ILE A 71 -12.09 -16.65 -6.08
CA ILE A 71 -12.06 -15.22 -6.39
C ILE A 71 -11.22 -14.98 -7.65
N ASP A 72 -10.13 -15.73 -7.82
CA ASP A 72 -9.22 -15.53 -8.94
C ASP A 72 -9.86 -16.01 -10.25
N GLU A 73 -10.60 -17.12 -10.22
CA GLU A 73 -11.37 -17.62 -11.37
C GLU A 73 -12.51 -16.66 -11.74
N PHE A 74 -13.25 -16.19 -10.73
CA PHE A 74 -14.32 -15.20 -10.94
C PHE A 74 -13.77 -13.91 -11.52
N ALA A 75 -12.73 -13.33 -10.92
CA ALA A 75 -12.15 -12.06 -11.37
C ALA A 75 -11.64 -12.16 -12.81
N SER A 76 -11.02 -13.28 -13.18
CA SER A 76 -10.56 -13.53 -14.55
C SER A 76 -11.73 -13.57 -15.54
N SER A 77 -12.78 -14.31 -15.20
CA SER A 77 -13.97 -14.45 -16.05
C SER A 77 -14.75 -13.14 -16.16
N TYR A 78 -14.89 -12.41 -15.06
CA TYR A 78 -15.54 -11.10 -15.02
C TYR A 78 -14.76 -10.08 -15.85
N ALA A 79 -13.44 -10.00 -15.70
CA ALA A 79 -12.60 -9.07 -16.45
C ALA A 79 -12.69 -9.31 -17.97
N LEU A 80 -12.70 -10.57 -18.39
CA LEU A 80 -12.89 -10.93 -19.80
C LEU A 80 -14.27 -10.50 -20.30
N GLY A 81 -15.34 -10.85 -19.57
CA GLY A 81 -16.71 -10.48 -19.93
C GLY A 81 -16.92 -8.97 -19.99
N TRP A 82 -16.43 -8.25 -18.99
CA TRP A 82 -16.46 -6.79 -18.94
C TRP A 82 -15.72 -6.17 -20.13
N ALA A 83 -14.52 -6.67 -20.46
CA ALA A 83 -13.74 -6.17 -21.59
C ALA A 83 -14.44 -6.42 -22.93
N MET A 84 -15.14 -7.54 -23.10
CA MET A 84 -15.95 -7.81 -24.29
C MET A 84 -17.12 -6.82 -24.42
N MET A 85 -17.77 -6.46 -23.31
CA MET A 85 -18.92 -5.54 -23.30
C MET A 85 -18.52 -4.08 -23.52
N ASN A 86 -17.26 -3.73 -23.24
CA ASN A 86 -16.75 -2.34 -23.30
C ASN A 86 -15.73 -2.11 -24.43
N ASP A 87 -15.67 -3.01 -25.42
CA ASP A 87 -14.76 -2.93 -26.59
C ASP A 87 -13.25 -2.92 -26.24
N PHE A 88 -12.89 -3.51 -25.10
CA PHE A 88 -11.51 -3.66 -24.62
C PHE A 88 -10.98 -5.10 -24.73
N VAL A 89 -11.64 -5.97 -25.52
CA VAL A 89 -11.30 -7.40 -25.60
C VAL A 89 -9.83 -7.67 -25.97
N ASN A 90 -9.24 -6.81 -26.81
CA ASN A 90 -7.84 -6.91 -27.25
C ASN A 90 -6.86 -6.13 -26.34
N ASP A 91 -7.35 -5.35 -25.40
CA ASP A 91 -6.52 -4.58 -24.47
C ASP A 91 -6.17 -5.43 -23.24
N ASN A 92 -4.98 -6.02 -23.29
CA ASN A 92 -4.48 -6.85 -22.19
C ASN A 92 -4.17 -6.05 -20.92
N VAL A 93 -3.85 -4.77 -21.05
CA VAL A 93 -3.54 -3.91 -19.90
C VAL A 93 -4.83 -3.63 -19.13
N ILE A 94 -5.90 -3.28 -19.84
CA ILE A 94 -7.21 -3.02 -19.23
C ILE A 94 -7.79 -4.29 -18.63
N LYS A 95 -7.73 -5.44 -19.32
CA LYS A 95 -8.18 -6.72 -18.76
C LYS A 95 -7.45 -7.07 -17.47
N GLN A 96 -6.12 -6.90 -17.42
CA GLN A 96 -5.35 -7.15 -16.20
C GLN A 96 -5.73 -6.16 -15.09
N ALA A 97 -5.91 -4.89 -15.43
CA ALA A 97 -6.26 -3.86 -14.45
C ALA A 97 -7.64 -4.12 -13.83
N VAL A 98 -8.64 -4.48 -14.65
CA VAL A 98 -9.97 -4.89 -14.18
C VAL A 98 -9.91 -6.16 -13.33
N TYR A 99 -9.13 -7.16 -13.75
CA TYR A 99 -8.90 -8.38 -12.97
C TYR A 99 -8.36 -8.08 -11.56
N GLU A 100 -7.27 -7.31 -11.46
CA GLU A 100 -6.66 -6.99 -10.16
C GLU A 100 -7.60 -6.18 -9.28
N GLU A 101 -8.35 -5.26 -9.86
CA GLU A 101 -9.27 -4.38 -9.13
C GLU A 101 -10.47 -5.15 -8.55
N VAL A 102 -11.07 -6.05 -9.34
CA VAL A 102 -12.13 -6.95 -8.87
C VAL A 102 -11.58 -7.91 -7.81
N ARG A 103 -10.41 -8.49 -8.06
CA ARG A 103 -9.75 -9.43 -7.15
C ARG A 103 -9.45 -8.78 -5.79
N ILE A 104 -8.83 -7.60 -5.78
CA ILE A 104 -8.49 -6.86 -4.55
C ILE A 104 -9.76 -6.52 -3.77
N HIS A 105 -10.81 -6.04 -4.45
CA HIS A 105 -12.08 -5.71 -3.82
C HIS A 105 -12.70 -6.91 -3.10
N LEU A 106 -12.81 -8.05 -3.79
CA LEU A 106 -13.38 -9.26 -3.20
C LEU A 106 -12.51 -9.83 -2.08
N TRP A 107 -11.19 -9.84 -2.22
CA TRP A 107 -10.31 -10.28 -1.12
C TRP A 107 -10.45 -9.40 0.12
N GLN A 108 -10.55 -8.07 -0.04
CA GLN A 108 -10.80 -7.16 1.08
C GLN A 108 -12.13 -7.48 1.78
N LYS A 109 -13.19 -7.76 1.02
CA LYS A 109 -14.48 -8.16 1.58
C LYS A 109 -14.42 -9.51 2.29
N ARG A 110 -13.65 -10.47 1.78
CA ARG A 110 -13.44 -11.77 2.43
C ARG A 110 -12.69 -11.61 3.74
N GLU A 111 -11.65 -10.79 3.77
CA GLU A 111 -10.91 -10.46 5.00
C GLU A 111 -11.77 -9.76 6.05
N GLN A 112 -12.77 -8.97 5.60
CA GLN A 112 -13.76 -8.31 6.46
C GLN A 112 -14.90 -9.25 6.90
N GLY A 113 -15.01 -10.45 6.32
CA GLY A 113 -16.08 -11.40 6.58
C GLY A 113 -17.43 -11.03 5.96
N GLU A 114 -17.44 -10.16 4.94
CA GLU A 114 -18.66 -9.79 4.19
C GLU A 114 -19.02 -10.80 3.09
N ILE A 115 -18.03 -11.58 2.65
CA ILE A 115 -18.18 -12.70 1.71
C ILE A 115 -17.43 -13.93 2.26
N GLU A 116 -17.96 -15.13 1.99
CA GLU A 116 -17.33 -16.40 2.37
C GLU A 116 -16.28 -16.86 1.34
#